data_AF-A0A7J2IRX1-F1
#
_entry.id   AF-A0A7J2IRX1-F1
#
_cell.length_a   1.000
_cell.length_b   1.000
_cell.length_c   1.000
_cell.angle_alpha   90.00
_cell.angle_beta   90.00
_cell.angle_gamma   90.00
#
_symmetry.space_group_name_H-M   'P 1'
#
loop_
_entity.id
_entity.type
_entity.pdbx_description
1 polymer ?
#
loop_
_entity_poly.entity_id
_entity_poly.type
_entity_poly.pdbx_seq_one_letter_code
_entity_poly.pdbx_strand_id
1 'polypeptide(L)'
;MHKILLAFNYFKVMNKNTHEEGLMKQLIMLFADAAIELIPKEIWSHPVIKAHSRKRSKKPGEMLLDISLHYHAMKKLKDFRKRGRPDIVHFCLLMALGSPLCKAGKLL
;
A
#
# COMPACT_ATOMS: atom_id res chain seq x y z
N MET A 1 13.84 10.76 4.07
CA MET A 1 14.53 11.25 2.85
C MET A 1 15.60 10.30 2.33
N HIS A 2 16.51 9.76 3.16
CA HIS A 2 17.61 8.90 2.67
C HIS A 2 17.20 7.61 1.93
N LYS A 3 16.13 6.91 2.36
CA LYS A 3 15.66 5.67 1.69
C LYS A 3 15.03 5.90 0.32
N ILE A 4 14.33 7.03 0.14
CA ILE A 4 13.76 7.44 -1.14
C ILE A 4 14.88 7.78 -2.12
N LEU A 5 15.90 8.50 -1.66
CA LEU A 5 17.06 8.83 -2.50
C LEU A 5 17.83 7.58 -2.95
N LEU A 6 17.92 6.56 -2.09
CA LEU A 6 18.49 5.25 -2.44
C LEU A 6 17.69 4.53 -3.53
N ALA A 7 16.36 4.49 -3.43
CA ALA A 7 15.50 3.90 -4.46
C ALA A 7 15.60 4.66 -5.80
N PHE A 8 15.63 6.00 -5.76
CA PHE A 8 15.84 6.83 -6.95
C PHE A 8 17.23 6.62 -7.57
N ASN A 9 18.28 6.50 -6.75
CA ASN A 9 19.63 6.21 -7.24
C ASN A 9 19.71 4.79 -7.84
N TYR A 10 19.07 3.79 -7.23
CA TYR A 10 18.99 2.44 -7.79
C TYR A 10 18.26 2.43 -9.14
N PHE A 11 17.13 3.12 -9.25
CA PHE A 11 16.39 3.24 -10.50
C PHE A 11 17.19 3.96 -11.59
N LYS A 12 17.96 5.00 -11.21
CA LYS A 12 18.84 5.74 -12.13
C LYS A 12 20.04 4.90 -12.59
N VAL A 13 20.60 4.05 -11.73
CA VAL A 13 21.67 3.10 -12.10
C VAL A 13 21.16 2.05 -13.08
N MET A 14 19.95 1.50 -12.86
CA MET A 14 19.32 0.55 -13.78
C MET A 14 19.06 1.13 -15.18
N ASN A 15 18.87 2.45 -15.30
CA ASN A 15 18.62 3.13 -16.59
C ASN A 15 19.89 3.55 -17.35
N LYS A 16 21.09 3.50 -16.75
CA LYS A 16 22.33 3.94 -17.39
C LYS A 16 23.13 2.83 -18.08
N ASN A 17 22.82 1.56 -17.82
CA ASN A 17 23.58 0.41 -18.31
C ASN A 17 22.86 -0.39 -19.42
N THR A 18 21.88 0.21 -20.10
CA THR A 18 21.01 -0.47 -21.09
C THR A 18 21.50 -0.37 -22.54
N HIS A 19 22.75 0.00 -22.76
CA HIS A 19 23.40 -0.22 -24.06
C HIS A 19 24.34 -1.41 -23.92
N GLU A 20 24.02 -2.47 -24.66
CA GLU A 20 24.69 -3.78 -24.75
C GLU A 20 24.03 -4.89 -23.91
N GLU A 21 23.63 -5.96 -24.62
CA GLU A 21 22.68 -7.03 -24.27
C GLU A 21 21.20 -6.63 -24.34
N GLY A 22 20.43 -7.38 -25.16
CA GLY A 22 19.04 -7.10 -25.53
C GLY A 22 18.06 -7.15 -24.34
N LEU A 23 18.09 -6.12 -23.50
CA LEU A 23 17.24 -6.00 -22.32
C LEU A 23 15.81 -5.70 -22.76
N MET A 24 14.90 -6.64 -22.56
CA MET A 24 13.47 -6.37 -22.73
C MET A 24 13.08 -5.19 -21.83
N LYS A 25 12.60 -4.10 -22.44
CA LYS A 25 12.17 -2.89 -21.73
C LYS A 25 11.03 -3.22 -20.74
N GLN A 26 11.31 -3.11 -19.45
CA GLN A 26 10.35 -3.33 -18.36
C GLN A 26 9.84 -1.99 -17.79
N LEU A 27 8.58 -1.97 -17.38
CA LEU A 27 7.96 -0.89 -16.62
C LEU A 27 7.91 -1.27 -15.15
N ILE A 28 8.34 -0.37 -14.25
CA ILE A 28 8.27 -0.57 -12.81
C ILE A 28 7.17 0.33 -12.24
N MET A 29 6.25 -0.25 -11.47
CA MET A 29 5.19 0.49 -10.80
C MET A 29 5.40 0.49 -9.28
N LEU A 30 5.38 1.68 -8.68
CA LEU A 30 5.64 1.86 -7.26
C LEU A 30 4.44 2.52 -6.58
N PHE A 31 3.90 1.87 -5.54
CA PHE A 31 2.89 2.45 -4.66
C PHE A 31 3.55 3.16 -3.48
N ALA A 32 3.64 4.49 -3.54
CA ALA A 32 4.03 5.31 -2.41
C ALA A 32 2.81 5.65 -1.55
N ASP A 33 2.99 5.72 -0.23
CA ASP A 33 1.96 6.14 0.74
C ASP A 33 0.59 5.43 0.56
N ALA A 34 0.64 4.10 0.35
CA ALA A 34 -0.49 3.21 0.05
C ALA A 34 -1.66 3.21 1.08
N ALA A 35 -1.58 3.96 2.17
CA ALA A 35 -2.60 3.99 3.24
C ALA A 35 -2.99 2.60 3.79
N ILE A 36 -2.09 1.61 3.68
CA ILE A 36 -2.22 0.26 4.20
C ILE A 36 -1.46 0.17 5.53
N GLU A 37 -2.19 -0.14 6.58
CA GLU A 37 -1.63 -0.37 7.91
C GLU A 37 -2.59 -1.20 8.75
N LEU A 38 -2.08 -1.76 9.85
CA LEU A 38 -2.89 -2.40 10.87
C LEU A 38 -3.58 -1.35 11.74
N ILE A 39 -4.68 -1.71 12.41
CA ILE A 39 -5.38 -0.80 13.31
C ILE A 39 -4.40 -0.30 14.40
N PRO A 40 -4.17 1.01 14.52
CA PRO A 40 -3.22 1.58 15.48
C PRO A 40 -3.67 1.41 16.94
N LYS A 41 -2.73 1.19 17.86
CA LYS A 41 -3.01 0.91 19.30
C LYS A 41 -3.82 2.03 19.97
N GLU A 42 -3.60 3.27 19.56
CA GLU A 42 -4.27 4.46 20.08
C GLU A 42 -5.78 4.39 19.93
N ILE A 43 -6.30 3.57 19.01
CA ILE A 43 -7.74 3.45 18.73
C ILE A 43 -8.36 2.12 19.15
N TRP A 44 -7.59 1.17 19.69
CA TRP A 44 -8.08 -0.17 20.07
C TRP A 44 -9.21 -0.15 21.10
N SER A 45 -9.21 0.82 22.01
CA SER A 45 -10.23 0.95 23.05
C SER A 45 -11.59 1.43 22.52
N HIS A 46 -11.65 1.96 21.30
CA HIS A 46 -12.85 2.57 20.74
C HIS A 46 -13.96 1.51 20.50
N PRO A 47 -15.25 1.80 20.81
CA PRO A 47 -16.34 0.82 20.69
C PRO A 47 -16.46 0.19 19.30
N VAL A 48 -16.32 0.98 18.24
CA VAL A 48 -16.33 0.50 16.83
C VAL A 48 -15.24 -0.55 16.57
N ILE A 49 -14.03 -0.34 17.09
CA ILE A 49 -12.91 -1.27 16.89
C ILE A 49 -13.14 -2.55 17.68
N LYS A 50 -13.59 -2.45 18.93
CA LYS A 50 -13.94 -3.62 19.76
C LYS A 50 -15.06 -4.46 19.11
N ALA A 51 -16.10 -3.79 18.60
CA ALA A 51 -17.20 -4.47 17.92
C ALA A 51 -16.73 -5.18 16.64
N HIS A 52 -15.90 -4.51 15.82
CA HIS A 52 -15.36 -5.11 14.60
C HIS A 52 -14.40 -6.28 14.91
N SER A 53 -13.54 -6.14 15.92
CA SER A 53 -12.65 -7.19 16.42
C SER A 53 -13.43 -8.42 16.88
N ARG A 54 -14.49 -8.24 17.67
CA ARG A 54 -15.39 -9.34 18.07
C ARG A 54 -16.06 -10.00 16.86
N LYS A 55 -16.58 -9.21 15.92
CA LYS A 55 -17.22 -9.73 14.70
C LYS A 55 -16.27 -10.56 13.83
N ARG A 56 -14.98 -10.20 13.80
CA ARG A 56 -13.96 -10.88 13.01
C ARG A 56 -13.22 -11.98 13.77
N SER A 57 -13.47 -12.14 15.08
CA SER A 57 -12.71 -13.04 15.97
C SER A 57 -11.20 -12.83 15.86
N LYS A 58 -10.75 -11.58 15.71
CA LYS A 58 -9.33 -11.20 15.54
C LYS A 58 -8.98 -10.04 16.47
N LYS A 59 -7.73 -9.97 16.91
CA LYS A 59 -7.24 -8.82 17.69
C LYS A 59 -7.19 -7.58 16.77
N PRO A 60 -7.43 -6.36 17.29
CA PRO A 60 -7.33 -5.15 16.48
C PRO A 60 -6.00 -5.02 15.72
N GLY A 61 -4.89 -5.39 16.37
CA GLY A 61 -3.55 -5.40 15.75
C GLY A 61 -3.34 -6.42 14.64
N GLU A 62 -4.31 -7.28 14.32
CA GLU A 62 -4.25 -8.26 13.22
C GLU A 62 -5.19 -7.87 12.06
N MET A 63 -5.81 -6.70 12.16
CA MET A 63 -6.83 -6.22 11.23
C MET A 63 -6.33 -4.97 10.53
N LEU A 64 -6.67 -4.81 9.26
CA LEU A 64 -6.38 -3.60 8.51
C LEU A 64 -7.22 -2.43 9.01
N LEU A 65 -6.61 -1.25 9.05
CA LEU A 65 -7.33 0.01 9.22
C LEU A 65 -8.11 0.31 7.94
N ASP A 66 -9.39 0.65 8.08
CA ASP A 66 -10.28 0.93 6.95
C ASP A 66 -11.20 2.09 7.31
N ILE A 67 -11.10 3.20 6.59
CA ILE A 67 -11.89 4.41 6.87
C ILE A 67 -13.39 4.18 6.70
N SER A 68 -13.81 3.27 5.82
CA SER A 68 -15.22 2.94 5.60
C SER A 68 -15.83 2.26 6.82
N LEU A 69 -15.00 1.56 7.62
CA LEU A 69 -15.42 0.84 8.82
C LEU A 69 -15.10 1.58 10.11
N HIS A 70 -13.98 2.31 10.15
CA HIS A 70 -13.38 2.84 11.37
C HIS A 70 -13.43 4.36 11.45
N TYR A 71 -14.13 5.04 10.52
CA TYR A 71 -14.20 6.51 10.42
C TYR A 71 -14.27 7.23 11.77
N HIS A 72 -15.24 6.86 12.62
CA HIS A 72 -15.43 7.50 13.92
C HIS A 72 -14.24 7.32 14.87
N ALA A 73 -13.62 6.13 14.87
CA ALA A 73 -12.42 5.85 15.68
C ALA A 73 -11.18 6.55 15.12
N MET A 74 -11.10 6.73 13.80
CA MET A 74 -9.96 7.32 13.10
C MET A 74 -9.86 8.83 13.28
N LYS A 75 -10.95 9.55 13.59
CA LYS A 75 -10.93 11.02 13.75
C LYS A 75 -9.90 11.54 14.77
N LYS A 76 -9.45 10.71 15.72
CA LYS A 76 -8.39 11.04 16.70
C LYS A 76 -6.97 10.74 16.23
N LEU A 77 -6.81 10.09 15.08
CA LEU A 77 -5.50 9.80 14.52
C LEU A 77 -4.95 11.02 13.78
N LYS A 78 -3.64 11.24 13.92
CA LYS A 78 -2.92 12.20 13.09
C LYS A 78 -3.07 11.83 11.61
N ASP A 79 -3.34 12.83 10.77
CA ASP A 79 -3.47 12.71 9.31
C ASP A 79 -4.47 11.63 8.86
N PHE A 80 -5.54 11.38 9.63
CA PHE A 80 -6.46 10.27 9.41
C PHE A 80 -7.06 10.21 7.99
N ARG A 81 -7.19 11.36 7.31
CA ARG A 81 -7.69 11.45 5.92
C ARG A 81 -6.78 10.75 4.90
N LYS A 82 -5.50 10.54 5.22
CA LYS A 82 -4.51 9.84 4.37
C LYS A 82 -4.33 8.38 4.75
N ARG A 83 -5.13 7.85 5.69
CA ARG A 83 -4.93 6.53 6.31
C ARG A 83 -6.12 5.61 6.01
N GLY A 84 -5.90 4.31 6.11
CA GLY A 84 -6.97 3.29 6.04
C GLY A 84 -7.74 3.30 4.72
N ARG A 85 -7.04 3.39 3.59
CA ARG A 85 -7.62 3.28 2.24
C ARG A 85 -7.02 2.12 1.45
N PRO A 86 -7.09 0.88 1.97
CA PRO A 86 -6.54 -0.29 1.30
C PRO A 86 -7.22 -0.59 -0.04
N ASP A 87 -8.44 -0.08 -0.24
CA ASP A 87 -9.23 -0.21 -1.47
C ASP A 87 -8.51 0.37 -2.70
N ILE A 88 -7.79 1.49 -2.54
CA ILE A 88 -7.10 2.16 -3.66
C ILE A 88 -6.00 1.25 -4.21
N VAL A 89 -5.11 0.76 -3.34
CA VAL A 89 -4.00 -0.11 -3.77
C VAL A 89 -4.51 -1.46 -4.24
N HIS A 90 -5.55 -2.01 -3.60
CA HIS A 90 -6.20 -3.23 -4.08
C HIS A 90 -6.70 -3.06 -5.52
N PHE A 91 -7.43 -1.99 -5.81
CA PHE A 91 -7.94 -1.71 -7.16
C PHE A 91 -6.81 -1.51 -8.17
N CYS A 92 -5.79 -0.73 -7.83
CA CYS A 92 -4.64 -0.51 -8.72
C CYS A 92 -3.87 -1.81 -8.99
N LEU A 93 -3.70 -2.68 -7.99
CA LEU A 93 -3.06 -3.99 -8.17
C LEU A 93 -3.89 -4.90 -9.09
N LEU A 94 -5.22 -4.95 -8.93
CA LEU A 94 -6.07 -5.72 -9.84
C LEU A 94 -5.92 -5.26 -11.29
N MET A 95 -5.94 -3.95 -11.52
CA MET A 95 -5.76 -3.35 -12.85
C MET A 95 -4.38 -3.68 -13.43
N ALA A 96 -3.33 -3.51 -12.63
CA ALA A 96 -1.95 -3.75 -13.06
C ALA A 96 -1.70 -5.23 -13.39
N LEU A 97 -2.07 -6.14 -12.49
CA LEU A 97 -1.88 -7.58 -12.66
C LEU A 97 -2.75 -8.15 -13.80
N GLY A 98 -3.91 -7.55 -14.04
CA GLY A 98 -4.79 -7.91 -15.17
C GLY A 98 -4.31 -7.41 -16.53
N SER A 99 -3.35 -6.47 -16.56
CA SER A 99 -2.94 -5.80 -17.80
C SER A 99 -2.18 -6.73 -18.77
N PRO A 100 -2.28 -6.50 -20.10
CA PRO A 100 -1.46 -7.21 -21.08
C PRO A 100 0.04 -7.09 -20.81
N LEU A 101 0.48 -5.95 -20.26
CA LEU A 101 1.88 -5.69 -19.95
C LEU A 101 2.40 -6.61 -18.83
N CYS A 102 1.60 -6.81 -17.77
CA CYS A 102 1.92 -7.75 -16.71
C CYS A 102 1.92 -9.20 -17.22
N LYS A 103 0.92 -9.57 -18.03
CA LYS A 103 0.83 -10.91 -18.65
C LYS A 103 2.01 -11.22 -19.57
N ALA A 104 2.57 -10.20 -20.22
CA ALA A 104 3.76 -10.32 -21.05
C ALA A 104 5.08 -10.30 -20.25
N GLY A 105 5.05 -10.27 -18.92
CA GLY A 105 6.25 -10.22 -18.07
C GLY A 105 7.02 -8.90 -18.12
N LYS A 106 6.36 -7.80 -18.53
CA LYS A 106 6.97 -6.49 -18.75
C LYS A 106 6.56 -5.43 -17.72
N LEU A 107 5.76 -5.80 -16.73
CA LEU A 107 5.42 -4.96 -15.58
C LEU A 107 5.97 -5.61 -14.32
N LEU A 108 6.71 -4.83 -13.54
CA LEU A 108 7.21 -5.17 -12.21
C LEU A 108 6.53 -4.32 -11.14
#